data_AF-A0A7J5ES52-F1
#
_entry.id   AF-A0A7J5ES52-F1
#
_cell.length_a   1.000
_cell.length_b   1.000
_cell.length_c   1.000
_cell.angle_alpha   90.00
_cell.angle_beta   90.00
_cell.angle_gamma   90.00
#
_symmetry.space_group_name_H-M   'P 1'
#
loop_
_entity.id
_entity.type
_entity.pdbx_description
1 polymer ?
#
loop_
_entity_poly.entity_id
_entity_poly.type
_entity_poly.pdbx_seq_one_letter_code
_entity_poly.pdbx_strand_id
1 'polypeptide(L)'
;MRDRLVRLHARARDARWLNLVVVNLRLLVGFAFVPAGLKKVLGQPFTDPHLSGPFHDFLHAFHATGGFYRFVGVMQLLAALLLLTQRWARWGAWLALPIITAIMVFCWSTNVIPTAIVATLIFGGVVALAAWDARPGPTRVAIEVWQACGVAILVLYLGACVLTGQVYRPRGPDWSAPAFYALVVMPLLPVTAWLVDRRRVGSRPARQVG
;
A
#
# COMPACT_ATOMS: atom_id res chain seq x y z
N MET A 1 -13.32 -2.42 -30.58
CA MET A 1 -12.25 -2.34 -29.57
C MET A 1 -12.77 -2.55 -28.14
N ARG A 2 -13.74 -1.76 -27.67
CA ARG A 2 -14.31 -1.80 -26.30
C ARG A 2 -14.70 -3.21 -25.83
N ASP A 3 -15.46 -3.96 -26.63
CA ASP A 3 -15.96 -5.27 -26.21
C ASP A 3 -14.86 -6.33 -26.03
N ARG A 4 -13.74 -6.20 -26.77
CA ARG A 4 -12.56 -7.05 -26.55
C ARG A 4 -11.94 -6.77 -25.19
N LEU A 5 -11.82 -5.50 -24.80
CA LEU A 5 -11.28 -5.11 -23.50
C LEU A 5 -12.18 -5.58 -22.34
N VAL A 6 -13.51 -5.48 -22.49
CA VAL A 6 -14.45 -6.00 -21.49
C VAL A 6 -14.30 -7.51 -21.32
N ARG A 7 -14.24 -8.26 -22.42
CA ARG A 7 -14.05 -9.71 -22.38
C ARG A 7 -12.70 -10.10 -21.79
N LEU A 8 -11.64 -9.37 -22.12
CA LEU A 8 -10.31 -9.61 -21.55
C LEU A 8 -10.30 -9.35 -20.05
N HIS A 9 -10.89 -8.24 -19.60
CA HIS A 9 -11.03 -7.93 -18.17
C HIS A 9 -11.82 -8.99 -17.42
N ALA A 10 -12.92 -9.48 -17.99
CA ALA A 10 -13.70 -10.57 -17.39
C ALA A 10 -12.88 -11.86 -17.24
N ARG A 11 -12.14 -12.26 -18.30
CA ARG A 11 -11.23 -13.42 -18.23
C ARG A 11 -10.12 -13.24 -17.19
N ALA A 12 -9.56 -12.04 -17.11
CA ALA A 12 -8.54 -11.69 -16.11
C ALA A 12 -9.10 -11.83 -14.68
N ARG A 13 -10.35 -11.41 -14.45
CA ARG A 13 -11.06 -11.55 -13.17
C ARG A 13 -11.31 -13.00 -12.78
N ASP A 14 -11.51 -13.89 -13.74
CA ASP A 14 -11.68 -15.32 -13.49
C ASP A 14 -10.36 -16.05 -13.15
N ALA A 15 -9.21 -15.46 -13.48
CA ALA A 15 -7.93 -16.04 -13.13
C ALA A 15 -7.60 -15.80 -11.65
N ARG A 16 -7.52 -16.88 -10.86
CA ARG A 16 -7.19 -16.80 -9.42
C ARG A 16 -5.83 -16.15 -9.15
N TRP A 17 -4.83 -16.41 -9.97
CA TRP A 17 -3.49 -15.84 -9.79
C TRP A 17 -3.50 -14.31 -9.92
N LEU A 18 -4.31 -13.74 -10.82
CA LEU A 18 -4.46 -12.29 -10.94
C LEU A 18 -5.16 -11.68 -9.72
N ASN A 19 -6.16 -12.38 -9.17
CA ASN A 19 -6.77 -11.97 -7.91
C ASN A 19 -5.74 -11.95 -6.77
N LEU A 20 -4.85 -12.97 -6.70
CA LEU A 20 -3.75 -13.02 -5.74
C LEU A 20 -2.76 -11.87 -5.94
N VAL A 21 -2.38 -11.56 -7.18
CA VAL A 21 -1.51 -10.41 -7.50
C VAL A 21 -2.15 -9.11 -7.00
N VAL A 22 -3.44 -8.91 -7.25
CA VAL A 22 -4.16 -7.69 -6.85
C VAL A 22 -4.24 -7.51 -5.34
N VAL A 23 -4.60 -8.56 -4.58
CA VAL A 23 -4.68 -8.43 -3.11
C VAL A 23 -3.31 -8.15 -2.50
N ASN A 24 -2.24 -8.78 -3.02
CA ASN A 24 -0.88 -8.50 -2.56
C ASN A 24 -0.41 -7.09 -2.96
N LEU A 25 -0.73 -6.64 -4.17
CA LEU A 25 -0.39 -5.29 -4.62
C LEU A 25 -1.08 -4.23 -3.75
N ARG A 26 -2.34 -4.46 -3.35
CA ARG A 26 -3.05 -3.60 -2.39
C ARG A 26 -2.35 -3.56 -1.04
N LEU A 27 -1.87 -4.70 -0.54
CA LEU A 27 -1.11 -4.76 0.71
C LEU A 27 0.20 -3.97 0.61
N LEU A 28 0.96 -4.16 -0.47
CA LEU A 28 2.25 -3.50 -0.68
C LEU A 28 2.10 -1.97 -0.82
N VAL A 29 1.19 -1.52 -1.70
CA VAL A 29 0.93 -0.08 -1.92
C VAL A 29 0.32 0.55 -0.67
N GLY A 30 -0.64 -0.14 -0.05
CA GLY A 30 -1.26 0.32 1.20
C GLY A 30 -0.21 0.51 2.29
N PHE A 31 0.66 -0.48 2.48
CA PHE A 31 1.75 -0.40 3.46
C PHE A 31 2.74 0.72 3.13
N ALA A 32 3.08 0.98 1.86
CA ALA A 32 4.00 2.07 1.50
C ALA A 32 3.48 3.46 1.95
N PHE A 33 2.16 3.66 1.97
CA PHE A 33 1.56 4.91 2.43
C PHE A 33 1.46 5.04 3.95
N VAL A 34 1.46 3.94 4.72
CA VAL A 34 1.37 3.97 6.19
C VAL A 34 2.52 4.76 6.84
N PRO A 35 3.80 4.39 6.69
CA PRO A 35 4.90 5.13 7.32
C PRO A 35 5.00 6.56 6.77
N ALA A 36 4.73 6.73 5.47
CA ALA A 36 4.82 8.02 4.81
C ALA A 36 3.78 9.02 5.31
N GLY A 37 2.55 8.56 5.54
CA GLY A 37 1.46 9.35 6.11
C GLY A 37 1.61 9.56 7.61
N LEU A 38 2.05 8.54 8.34
CA LEU A 38 2.21 8.61 9.80
C LEU A 38 3.25 9.66 10.22
N LYS A 39 4.40 9.74 9.52
CA LYS A 39 5.39 10.81 9.76
C LYS A 39 4.75 12.19 9.65
N LYS A 40 3.91 12.39 8.64
CA LYS A 40 3.25 13.67 8.35
C LYS A 40 2.25 14.05 9.43
N VAL A 41 1.41 13.10 9.84
CA VAL A 41 0.41 13.31 10.90
C VAL A 41 1.10 13.63 12.23
N LEU A 42 2.19 12.94 12.55
CA LEU A 42 2.98 13.18 13.76
C LEU A 42 3.85 14.45 13.70
N GLY A 43 3.84 15.18 12.57
CA GLY A 43 4.64 16.40 12.40
C GLY A 43 6.15 16.15 12.36
N GLN A 44 6.59 14.94 12.07
CA GLN A 44 8.00 14.59 11.93
C GLN A 44 8.52 14.97 10.54
N PRO A 45 9.78 15.40 10.40
CA PRO A 45 10.35 15.70 9.10
C PRO A 45 10.43 14.44 8.22
N PHE A 46 10.06 14.59 6.94
CA PHE A 46 10.10 13.47 5.98
C PHE A 46 11.53 13.13 5.58
N THR A 47 12.35 14.17 5.43
CA THR A 47 13.75 14.11 5.03
C THR A 47 14.67 14.53 6.18
N ASP A 48 15.96 14.25 6.05
CA ASP A 48 16.94 14.61 7.07
C ASP A 48 17.13 16.15 7.11
N PRO A 49 17.01 16.81 8.28
CA PRO A 49 17.14 18.26 8.41
C PRO A 49 18.44 18.87 7.88
N HIS A 50 19.53 18.08 7.85
CA HIS A 50 20.84 18.57 7.44
C HIS A 50 21.09 18.48 5.92
N LEU A 51 20.20 17.82 5.19
CA LEU A 51 20.32 17.69 3.74
C LEU A 51 19.67 18.89 3.04
N SER A 52 20.30 19.33 1.95
CA SER A 52 19.87 20.46 1.14
C SER A 52 19.75 20.09 -0.35
N GLY A 53 19.19 20.99 -1.14
CA GLY A 53 18.96 20.82 -2.57
C GLY A 53 17.47 20.70 -2.90
N PRO A 54 17.08 20.79 -4.20
CA PRO A 54 15.69 21.04 -4.59
C PRO A 54 14.65 20.12 -3.96
N PHE A 55 14.99 18.83 -3.82
CA PHE A 55 14.14 17.84 -3.15
C PHE A 55 14.00 18.09 -1.64
N HIS A 56 15.11 18.32 -0.96
CA HIS A 56 15.15 18.50 0.50
C HIS A 56 14.53 19.84 0.88
N ASP A 57 14.89 20.91 0.17
CA ASP A 57 14.41 22.26 0.44
C ASP A 57 12.89 22.36 0.27
N PHE A 58 12.33 21.72 -0.77
CA PHE A 58 10.88 21.61 -0.91
C PHE A 58 10.24 20.85 0.27
N LEU A 59 10.84 19.73 0.71
CA LEU A 59 10.30 18.95 1.83
C LEU A 59 10.38 19.68 3.16
N HIS A 60 11.41 20.50 3.38
CA HIS A 60 11.53 21.38 4.54
C HIS A 60 10.44 22.45 4.52
N ALA A 61 10.26 23.14 3.39
CA ALA A 61 9.20 24.12 3.21
C ALA A 61 7.80 23.49 3.36
N PHE A 62 7.61 22.29 2.78
CA PHE A 62 6.37 21.53 2.88
C PHE A 62 6.08 21.13 4.33
N HIS A 63 7.07 20.67 5.09
CA HIS A 63 6.92 20.38 6.53
C HIS A 63 6.54 21.63 7.33
N ALA A 64 7.18 22.77 7.02
CA ALA A 64 6.90 24.06 7.68
C ALA A 64 5.47 24.57 7.46
N THR A 65 4.74 24.09 6.43
CA THR A 65 3.31 24.42 6.25
C THR A 65 2.40 23.90 7.37
N GLY A 66 2.88 22.97 8.21
CA GLY A 66 2.17 22.47 9.39
C GLY A 66 0.84 21.77 9.06
N GLY A 67 -0.25 22.54 9.01
CA GLY A 67 -1.60 22.03 8.76
C GLY A 67 -1.73 21.31 7.42
N PHE A 68 -1.19 21.89 6.34
CA PHE A 68 -1.22 21.27 5.02
C PHE A 68 -0.38 19.98 4.97
N TYR A 69 0.79 19.97 5.61
CA TYR A 69 1.62 18.78 5.77
C TYR A 69 0.86 17.62 6.43
N ARG A 70 0.18 17.90 7.55
CA ARG A 70 -0.65 16.91 8.27
C ARG A 70 -1.84 16.45 7.44
N PHE A 71 -2.52 17.36 6.74
CA PHE A 71 -3.63 17.01 5.84
C PHE A 71 -3.22 16.00 4.78
N VAL A 72 -2.11 16.23 4.07
CA VAL A 72 -1.58 15.27 3.10
C VAL A 72 -1.24 13.93 3.77
N GLY A 73 -0.71 13.97 5.00
CA GLY A 73 -0.51 12.79 5.83
C GLY A 73 -1.78 11.98 6.07
N VAL A 74 -2.87 12.65 6.47
CA VAL A 74 -4.18 12.03 6.68
C VAL A 74 -4.70 11.40 5.38
N MET A 75 -4.58 12.09 4.24
CA MET A 75 -4.99 11.54 2.94
C MET A 75 -4.20 10.28 2.57
N GLN A 76 -2.89 10.24 2.87
CA GLN A 76 -2.06 9.04 2.68
C GLN A 76 -2.50 7.89 3.58
N LEU A 77 -2.77 8.15 4.86
CA LEU A 77 -3.25 7.12 5.80
C LEU A 77 -4.65 6.61 5.44
N LEU A 78 -5.53 7.49 4.97
CA LEU A 78 -6.85 7.09 4.50
C LEU A 78 -6.76 6.18 3.26
N ALA A 79 -5.91 6.52 2.29
CA ALA A 79 -5.66 5.68 1.13
C ALA A 79 -5.08 4.31 1.55
N ALA A 80 -4.12 4.30 2.48
CA ALA A 80 -3.54 3.08 3.03
C ALA A 80 -4.60 2.18 3.70
N LEU A 81 -5.43 2.74 4.58
CA LEU A 81 -6.49 2.01 5.28
C LEU A 81 -7.49 1.38 4.31
N LEU A 82 -7.96 2.14 3.32
CA LEU A 82 -8.91 1.66 2.32
C LEU A 82 -8.31 0.52 1.47
N LEU A 83 -7.03 0.61 1.09
CA LEU A 83 -6.34 -0.46 0.36
C LEU A 83 -6.14 -1.72 1.21
N LEU A 84 -5.66 -1.58 2.44
CA LEU A 84 -5.35 -2.69 3.35
C LEU A 84 -6.60 -3.48 3.76
N THR A 85 -7.76 -2.83 3.87
CA THR A 85 -9.02 -3.51 4.21
C THR A 85 -9.56 -4.40 3.09
N GLN A 86 -9.00 -4.35 1.87
CA GLN A 86 -9.40 -5.11 0.66
C GLN A 86 -10.82 -4.81 0.13
N ARG A 87 -11.80 -4.61 1.02
CA ARG A 87 -13.21 -4.34 0.72
C ARG A 87 -13.42 -2.96 0.09
N TRP A 88 -12.70 -1.95 0.60
CA TRP A 88 -12.80 -0.57 0.12
C TRP A 88 -11.64 -0.16 -0.79
N ALA A 89 -10.86 -1.13 -1.26
CA ALA A 89 -9.63 -0.89 -1.98
C ALA A 89 -9.82 -0.13 -3.30
N ARG A 90 -11.01 -0.18 -3.91
CA ARG A 90 -11.36 0.69 -5.04
C ARG A 90 -11.15 2.15 -4.67
N TRP A 91 -11.83 2.63 -3.63
CA TRP A 91 -11.72 4.02 -3.18
C TRP A 91 -10.30 4.36 -2.74
N GLY A 92 -9.62 3.42 -2.10
CA GLY A 92 -8.20 3.56 -1.77
C GLY A 92 -7.31 3.80 -3.00
N ALA A 93 -7.52 3.06 -4.09
CA ALA A 93 -6.76 3.23 -5.34
C ALA A 93 -7.06 4.58 -6.01
N TRP A 94 -8.32 5.00 -6.07
CA TRP A 94 -8.70 6.30 -6.61
C TRP A 94 -8.13 7.46 -5.80
N LEU A 95 -8.06 7.32 -4.47
CA LEU A 95 -7.46 8.32 -3.59
C LEU A 95 -5.92 8.33 -3.70
N ALA A 96 -5.31 7.16 -3.80
CA ALA A 96 -3.87 7.01 -3.94
C ALA A 96 -3.34 7.58 -5.26
N LEU A 97 -4.12 7.48 -6.35
CA LEU A 97 -3.69 7.86 -7.70
C LEU A 97 -3.19 9.30 -7.81
N PRO A 98 -3.96 10.36 -7.45
CA PRO A 98 -3.45 11.73 -7.52
C PRO A 98 -2.26 11.95 -6.57
N ILE A 99 -2.24 11.30 -5.41
CA ILE A 99 -1.16 11.42 -4.42
C ILE A 99 0.15 10.85 -4.98
N ILE A 100 0.14 9.62 -5.52
CA ILE A 100 1.35 9.00 -6.05
C ILE A 100 1.80 9.68 -7.34
N THR A 101 0.89 10.17 -8.17
CA THR A 101 1.24 10.99 -9.34
C THR A 101 2.04 12.22 -8.93
N ALA A 102 1.55 12.98 -7.94
CA ALA A 102 2.26 14.17 -7.44
C ALA A 102 3.65 13.82 -6.89
N ILE A 103 3.77 12.74 -6.12
CA ILE A 103 5.06 12.27 -5.58
C ILE A 103 6.00 11.84 -6.70
N MET A 104 5.52 11.06 -7.67
CA MET A 104 6.31 10.57 -8.79
C MET A 104 6.86 11.74 -9.64
N VAL A 105 5.98 12.67 -10.03
CA VAL A 105 6.38 13.86 -10.79
C VAL A 105 7.40 14.67 -10.00
N PHE A 106 7.15 14.92 -8.71
CA PHE A 106 8.09 15.62 -7.83
C PHE A 106 9.47 14.96 -7.81
N CYS A 107 9.55 13.64 -7.62
CA CYS A 107 10.83 12.93 -7.56
C CYS A 107 11.61 12.99 -8.88
N TRP A 108 10.93 12.92 -10.02
CA TRP A 108 11.56 13.10 -11.33
C TRP A 108 12.01 14.55 -11.54
N SER A 109 11.17 15.53 -11.18
CA SER A 109 11.50 16.96 -11.31
C SER A 109 12.69 17.38 -10.46
N THR A 110 12.95 16.71 -9.34
CA THR A 110 14.08 17.00 -8.45
C THR A 110 15.26 16.02 -8.60
N ASN A 111 15.26 15.16 -9.63
CA ASN A 111 16.34 14.21 -9.95
C ASN A 111 16.74 13.24 -8.80
N VAL A 112 15.81 12.87 -7.92
CA VAL A 112 16.08 11.85 -6.88
C VAL A 112 15.81 10.46 -7.45
N ILE A 113 16.70 10.02 -8.34
CA ILE A 113 16.49 8.87 -9.22
C ILE A 113 16.06 7.58 -8.49
N PRO A 114 16.73 7.14 -7.40
CA PRO A 114 16.31 5.91 -6.73
C PRO A 114 14.87 5.97 -6.19
N THR A 115 14.48 7.13 -5.64
CA THR A 115 13.11 7.35 -5.14
C THR A 115 12.12 7.50 -6.29
N ALA A 116 12.51 8.17 -7.38
CA ALA A 116 11.68 8.34 -8.57
C ALA A 116 11.33 7.00 -9.23
N ILE A 117 12.28 6.06 -9.29
CA ILE A 117 12.06 4.69 -9.80
C ILE A 117 11.01 3.99 -8.93
N VAL A 118 11.18 3.98 -7.60
CA VAL A 118 10.22 3.35 -6.68
C VAL A 118 8.84 4.00 -6.79
N ALA A 119 8.76 5.33 -6.83
CA ALA A 119 7.50 6.05 -6.99
C ALA A 119 6.81 5.70 -8.32
N THR A 120 7.58 5.50 -9.40
CA THR A 120 7.05 5.08 -10.71
C THR A 120 6.47 3.67 -10.67
N LEU A 121 7.12 2.74 -9.95
CA LEU A 121 6.58 1.38 -9.75
C LEU A 121 5.29 1.40 -8.94
N ILE A 122 5.23 2.21 -7.86
CA ILE A 122 4.01 2.37 -7.06
C ILE A 122 2.91 3.02 -7.91
N PHE A 123 3.21 4.04 -8.72
CA PHE A 123 2.27 4.66 -9.65
C PHE A 123 1.69 3.62 -10.63
N GLY A 124 2.55 2.84 -11.28
CA GLY A 124 2.10 1.76 -12.17
C GLY A 124 1.21 0.73 -11.47
N GLY A 125 1.56 0.37 -10.23
CA GLY A 125 0.74 -0.49 -9.38
C GLY A 125 -0.63 0.12 -9.07
N VAL A 126 -0.70 1.39 -8.69
CA VAL A 126 -1.97 2.09 -8.41
C VAL A 126 -2.83 2.23 -9.67
N VAL A 127 -2.23 2.52 -10.83
CA VAL A 127 -2.94 2.53 -12.12
C VAL A 127 -3.52 1.15 -12.43
N ALA A 128 -2.76 0.08 -12.23
CA ALA A 128 -3.25 -1.28 -12.42
C ALA A 128 -4.40 -1.61 -11.45
N LEU A 129 -4.32 -1.19 -10.18
CA LEU A 129 -5.40 -1.34 -9.20
C LEU A 129 -6.65 -0.56 -9.58
N ALA A 130 -6.51 0.71 -10.00
CA ALA A 130 -7.62 1.54 -10.44
C ALA A 130 -8.30 0.95 -11.68
N ALA A 131 -7.52 0.47 -12.65
CA ALA A 131 -8.02 -0.21 -13.85
C ALA A 131 -8.72 -1.53 -13.49
N TRP A 132 -8.15 -2.32 -12.57
CA TRP A 132 -8.79 -3.53 -12.06
C TRP A 132 -10.15 -3.19 -11.46
N ASP A 133 -10.22 -2.21 -10.55
CA ASP A 133 -11.41 -1.87 -9.77
C ASP A 133 -12.44 -0.98 -10.47
N ALA A 134 -12.13 -0.47 -11.67
CA ALA A 134 -13.08 0.28 -12.49
C ALA A 134 -14.34 -0.54 -12.83
N ARG A 135 -14.21 -1.87 -12.90
CA ARG A 135 -15.33 -2.80 -13.11
C ARG A 135 -15.28 -3.92 -12.07
N PRO A 136 -16.19 -3.89 -11.07
CA PRO A 136 -16.35 -4.98 -10.12
C PRO A 136 -16.63 -6.30 -10.85
N GLY A 137 -16.14 -7.39 -10.29
CA GLY A 137 -16.28 -8.74 -10.85
C GLY A 137 -16.08 -9.80 -9.78
N PRO A 138 -16.18 -11.08 -10.14
CA PRO A 138 -16.03 -12.18 -9.19
C PRO A 138 -14.64 -12.14 -8.55
N THR A 139 -14.60 -12.46 -7.25
CA THR A 139 -13.35 -12.62 -6.50
C THR A 139 -13.05 -14.11 -6.34
N ARG A 140 -11.88 -14.54 -6.81
CA ARG A 140 -11.45 -15.96 -6.78
C ARG A 140 -10.55 -16.28 -5.58
N VAL A 141 -10.56 -15.42 -4.58
CA VAL A 141 -9.80 -15.49 -3.32
C VAL A 141 -10.73 -15.17 -2.16
N ALA A 142 -10.44 -15.71 -0.98
CA ALA A 142 -11.16 -15.45 0.26
C ALA A 142 -10.78 -14.06 0.79
N ILE A 143 -11.56 -13.05 0.41
CA ILE A 143 -11.30 -11.64 0.76
C ILE A 143 -11.19 -11.43 2.27
N GLU A 144 -11.91 -12.20 3.08
CA GLU A 144 -11.84 -12.08 4.54
C GLU A 144 -10.44 -12.42 5.09
N VAL A 145 -9.75 -13.38 4.48
CA VAL A 145 -8.38 -13.77 4.84
C VAL A 145 -7.39 -12.64 4.52
N TRP A 146 -7.52 -12.05 3.34
CA TRP A 146 -6.66 -10.95 2.89
C TRP A 146 -6.94 -9.64 3.63
N GLN A 147 -8.19 -9.40 4.03
CA GLN A 147 -8.56 -8.29 4.91
C GLN A 147 -7.94 -8.46 6.30
N ALA A 148 -8.04 -9.66 6.89
CA ALA A 148 -7.40 -9.96 8.18
C ALA A 148 -5.87 -9.79 8.11
N CYS A 149 -5.25 -10.21 7.00
CA CYS A 149 -3.83 -9.99 6.74
C CYS A 149 -3.48 -8.49 6.72
N GLY A 150 -4.24 -7.67 5.99
CA GLY A 150 -4.01 -6.22 5.94
C GLY A 150 -4.18 -5.52 7.29
N VAL A 151 -5.19 -5.92 8.08
CA VAL A 151 -5.38 -5.43 9.45
C VAL A 151 -4.21 -5.85 10.34
N ALA A 152 -3.76 -7.11 10.25
CA ALA A 152 -2.64 -7.60 11.04
C ALA A 152 -1.34 -6.85 10.72
N ILE A 153 -1.05 -6.58 9.44
CA ILE A 153 0.10 -5.75 9.02
C ILE A 153 0.02 -4.36 9.65
N LEU A 154 -1.16 -3.71 9.56
CA LEU A 154 -1.36 -2.37 10.10
C LEU A 154 -1.17 -2.34 11.62
N VAL A 155 -1.83 -3.25 12.35
CA VAL A 155 -1.74 -3.33 13.82
C VAL A 155 -0.31 -3.60 14.27
N LEU A 156 0.39 -4.54 13.61
CA LEU A 156 1.76 -4.86 13.94
C LEU A 156 2.70 -3.66 13.71
N TYR A 157 2.48 -2.88 12.64
CA TYR A 157 3.31 -1.71 12.35
C TYR A 157 3.04 -0.55 13.30
N LEU A 158 1.77 -0.27 13.59
CA LEU A 158 1.40 0.74 14.56
C LEU A 158 1.87 0.36 15.96
N GLY A 159 1.73 -0.90 16.36
CA GLY A 159 2.27 -1.41 17.62
C GLY A 159 3.78 -1.23 17.72
N ALA A 160 4.52 -1.55 16.65
CA ALA A 160 5.95 -1.30 16.58
C ALA A 160 6.30 0.20 16.75
N CYS A 161 5.54 1.10 16.10
CA CYS A 161 5.75 2.55 16.23
C CYS A 161 5.42 3.08 17.63
N VAL A 162 4.39 2.52 18.29
CA VAL A 162 4.03 2.88 19.67
C VAL A 162 5.14 2.44 20.63
N LEU A 163 5.67 1.22 20.47
CA LEU A 163 6.74 0.69 21.31
C LEU A 163 8.06 1.47 21.15
N THR A 164 8.36 1.98 19.96
CA THR A 164 9.58 2.78 19.71
C THR A 164 9.38 4.28 19.91
N GLY A 165 8.14 4.73 20.09
CA GLY A 165 7.79 6.15 20.19
C GLY A 165 7.99 6.95 18.90
N GLN A 166 8.35 6.31 17.78
CA GLN A 166 8.64 6.97 16.50
C GLN A 166 8.21 6.11 15.32
N VAL A 167 8.05 6.74 14.14
CA VAL A 167 7.80 5.98 12.90
C VAL A 167 9.03 5.14 12.59
N TYR A 168 8.91 3.85 12.84
CA TYR A 168 10.06 2.95 12.76
C TYR A 168 10.53 2.81 11.31
N ARG A 169 11.80 3.18 11.07
CA ARG A 169 12.48 3.12 9.77
C ARG A 169 13.94 2.68 9.99
N PRO A 170 14.22 1.37 10.02
CA PRO A 170 15.57 0.88 10.20
C PRO A 170 16.46 1.34 9.04
N ARG A 171 17.69 1.77 9.35
CA ARG A 171 18.75 2.09 8.37
C ARG A 171 19.70 0.91 8.14
N GLY A 172 19.30 -0.28 8.57
CA GLY A 172 20.06 -1.53 8.56
C GLY A 172 19.47 -2.52 9.57
N PRO A 173 20.07 -3.71 9.73
CA PRO A 173 19.66 -4.65 10.77
C PRO A 173 19.80 -4.03 12.17
N ASP A 174 18.69 -4.00 12.91
CA ASP A 174 18.65 -3.47 14.28
C ASP A 174 18.09 -4.53 15.21
N TRP A 175 18.90 -5.54 15.48
CA TRP A 175 18.54 -6.71 16.28
C TRP A 175 18.19 -6.37 17.75
N SER A 176 18.54 -5.16 18.20
CA SER A 176 18.24 -4.69 19.55
C SER A 176 16.80 -4.19 19.70
N ALA A 177 16.17 -3.77 18.60
CA ALA A 177 14.85 -3.17 18.62
C ALA A 177 13.75 -4.22 18.35
N PRO A 178 12.78 -4.42 19.28
CA PRO A 178 11.62 -5.29 19.04
C PRO A 178 10.85 -4.95 17.74
N ALA A 179 10.82 -3.67 17.36
CA ALA A 179 10.20 -3.19 16.12
C ALA A 179 10.88 -3.70 14.84
N PHE A 180 12.17 -4.06 14.89
CA PHE A 180 12.87 -4.68 13.77
C PHE A 180 12.25 -6.03 13.41
N TYR A 181 12.01 -6.87 14.43
CA TYR A 181 11.38 -8.17 14.27
C TYR A 181 9.96 -8.04 13.71
N ALA A 182 9.19 -7.01 14.11
CA ALA A 182 7.89 -6.74 13.54
C ALA A 182 7.96 -6.51 12.02
N LEU A 183 8.93 -5.72 11.54
CA LEU A 183 9.13 -5.50 10.09
C LEU A 183 9.61 -6.76 9.36
N VAL A 184 10.39 -7.63 10.00
CA VAL A 184 10.84 -8.90 9.41
C VAL A 184 9.69 -9.92 9.35
N VAL A 185 8.78 -9.90 10.32
CA VAL A 185 7.62 -10.81 10.39
C VAL A 185 6.50 -10.41 9.43
N MET A 186 6.28 -9.10 9.20
CA MET A 186 5.19 -8.63 8.33
C MET A 186 5.15 -9.27 6.93
N PRO A 187 6.27 -9.44 6.20
CA PRO A 187 6.30 -10.12 4.91
C PRO A 187 5.86 -11.59 4.94
N LEU A 188 5.86 -12.25 6.11
CA LEU A 188 5.37 -13.61 6.27
C LEU A 188 3.83 -13.67 6.32
N LEU A 189 3.16 -12.57 6.69
CA LEU A 189 1.70 -12.54 6.79
C LEU A 189 1.01 -12.82 5.44
N PRO A 190 1.40 -12.22 4.30
CA PRO A 190 0.86 -12.61 3.00
C PRO A 190 1.07 -14.08 2.62
N VAL A 191 2.18 -14.68 3.05
CA VAL A 191 2.45 -16.11 2.81
C VAL A 191 1.49 -16.99 3.62
N THR A 192 1.29 -16.67 4.90
CA THR A 192 0.30 -17.38 5.74
C THR A 192 -1.12 -17.19 5.21
N ALA A 193 -1.48 -15.97 4.78
CA ALA A 193 -2.76 -15.66 4.18
C ALA A 193 -2.99 -16.48 2.90
N TRP A 194 -1.97 -16.63 2.05
CA TRP A 194 -2.04 -17.47 0.86
C TRP A 194 -2.28 -18.95 1.19
N LEU A 195 -1.60 -19.49 2.21
CA LEU A 195 -1.80 -20.87 2.65
C LEU A 195 -3.24 -21.10 3.16
N VAL A 196 -3.77 -20.17 3.96
CA VAL A 196 -5.15 -20.24 4.48
C VAL A 196 -6.17 -20.06 3.36
N ASP A 197 -5.96 -19.11 2.45
CA ASP A 197 -6.79 -18.89 1.27
C ASP A 197 -6.88 -20.15 0.40
N ARG A 198 -5.74 -20.79 0.13
CA ARG A 198 -5.67 -22.04 -0.65
C ARG A 198 -6.51 -23.14 -0.01
N ARG A 199 -6.46 -23.28 1.32
CA ARG A 199 -7.27 -24.27 2.06
C ARG A 199 -8.76 -23.92 1.96
N ARG A 200 -9.15 -22.67 2.25
CA ARG A 200 -10.57 -22.25 2.25
C ARG A 200 -11.23 -22.36 0.88
N VAL A 201 -10.52 -21.97 -0.17
CA VAL A 201 -11.05 -22.05 -1.55
C VAL A 201 -11.12 -23.51 -2.02
N GLY A 202 -10.17 -24.37 -1.62
CA GLY A 202 -10.19 -25.81 -1.92
C GLY A 202 -11.26 -26.60 -1.16
N SER A 203 -11.65 -26.14 0.03
CA SER A 203 -12.68 -26.79 0.87
C SER A 203 -14.12 -26.36 0.54
N ARG A 204 -14.34 -25.39 -0.35
CA ARG A 204 -15.70 -25.07 -0.80
C ARG A 204 -16.20 -26.22 -1.69
N PRO A 205 -17.24 -26.98 -1.28
CA PRO A 205 -17.81 -27.99 -2.15
C PRO A 205 -18.23 -27.32 -3.46
N ALA A 206 -17.96 -27.99 -4.58
CA ALA A 206 -18.45 -27.54 -5.88
C ALA A 206 -19.96 -27.33 -5.71
N ARG A 207 -20.44 -26.07 -5.82
CA ARG A 207 -21.87 -25.83 -5.92
C ARG A 207 -22.33 -26.66 -7.12
N GLN A 208 -23.07 -27.74 -6.85
CA GLN A 208 -23.86 -28.39 -7.87
C GLN A 208 -24.80 -27.31 -8.40
N VAL A 209 -24.54 -26.89 -9.63
CA VAL A 209 -25.48 -26.11 -10.42
C VAL A 209 -26.55 -27.13 -10.81
N GLY A 210 -27.65 -27.13 -10.06
CA GLY A 210 -28.91 -27.73 -10.48
C GLY A 210 -29.64 -26.80 -11.43
#